data_AF-A0A937PLP6-F1
#
_entry.id   AF-A0A937PLP6-F1
#
_cell.length_a   1.000
_cell.length_b   1.000
_cell.length_c   1.000
_cell.angle_alpha   90.00
_cell.angle_beta   90.00
_cell.angle_gamma   90.00
#
_symmetry.space_group_name_H-M   'P 1'
#
loop_
_entity.id
_entity.type
_entity.pdbx_description
1 polymer ?
#
loop_
_entity_poly.entity_id
_entity_poly.type
_entity_poly.pdbx_seq_one_letter_code
_entity_poly.pdbx_strand_id
1 'polypeptide(L)'
;MRAKNRGFSTLEIREQKNERKRQRRFLSLTGFTLVELVISIGIFLIFLEVFYFYFFSSIKFHRYGFENVDVVQNARLATDRVVRELRLATSLSEIGASAIRFNADVGSGSEDIRYYFYDPGSDNVPSYYIYRAVNYASLGDGQSICVVLPDSGTPYPAATASTWVGFSYYDSSGAVTAVMADVRMVAVYLMVENNQNYLGVGAFRYGTSSDPYKNTEFRTKVYLRNANN
;
A
#
# COMPACT_ATOMS: atom_id res chain seq x y z
N MET A 1 -37.57 -2.25 -98.49
CA MET A 1 -37.09 -1.71 -97.20
C MET A 1 -35.85 -2.49 -96.78
N ARG A 2 -34.66 -1.87 -96.79
CA ARG A 2 -33.38 -2.53 -96.49
C ARG A 2 -32.83 -1.94 -95.20
N ALA A 3 -32.88 -2.70 -94.11
CA ALA A 3 -32.43 -2.26 -92.79
C ALA A 3 -30.91 -2.04 -92.81
N LYS A 4 -30.50 -0.81 -92.49
CA LYS A 4 -29.10 -0.38 -92.41
C LYS A 4 -28.53 -0.83 -91.06
N ASN A 5 -27.80 -1.94 -91.07
CA ASN A 5 -27.02 -2.40 -89.93
C ASN A 5 -25.92 -1.38 -89.62
N ARG A 6 -26.04 -0.69 -88.49
CA ARG A 6 -24.97 0.16 -87.95
C ARG A 6 -24.06 -0.73 -87.12
N GLY A 7 -22.88 -1.04 -87.65
CA GLY A 7 -21.83 -1.72 -86.91
C GLY A 7 -21.33 -0.82 -85.78
N PHE A 8 -21.27 -1.36 -84.56
CA PHE A 8 -20.73 -0.68 -83.39
C PHE A 8 -19.26 -0.27 -83.61
N SER A 9 -18.90 0.92 -83.13
CA SER A 9 -17.52 1.42 -83.26
C SER A 9 -16.58 0.71 -82.28
N THR A 10 -15.30 0.58 -82.66
CA THR A 10 -14.28 -0.06 -81.83
C THR A 10 -14.04 0.64 -80.48
N LEU A 11 -14.43 1.91 -80.37
CA LEU A 11 -14.34 2.69 -79.13
C LEU A 11 -15.47 2.37 -78.15
N GLU A 12 -16.72 2.24 -78.63
CA GLU A 12 -17.85 1.81 -77.78
C GLU A 12 -17.64 0.40 -77.21
N ILE A 13 -17.04 -0.50 -78.02
CA ILE A 13 -16.71 -1.86 -77.57
C ILE A 13 -15.65 -1.82 -76.46
N ARG A 14 -14.73 -0.85 -76.47
CA ARG A 14 -13.69 -0.68 -75.43
C ARG A 14 -14.25 -0.10 -74.13
N GLU A 15 -15.15 0.88 -74.21
CA GLU A 15 -15.81 1.45 -73.02
C GLU A 15 -16.69 0.43 -72.31
N GLN A 16 -17.54 -0.32 -73.05
CA GLN A 16 -18.34 -1.39 -72.46
C GLN A 16 -17.49 -2.49 -71.80
N LYS A 17 -16.32 -2.81 -72.37
CA LYS A 17 -15.41 -3.81 -71.78
C LYS A 17 -14.79 -3.31 -70.47
N ASN A 18 -14.49 -2.02 -70.37
CA ASN A 18 -13.91 -1.41 -69.18
C ASN A 18 -14.96 -1.24 -68.06
N GLU A 19 -16.20 -0.90 -68.39
CA GLU A 19 -17.29 -0.86 -67.41
C GLU A 19 -17.60 -2.25 -66.84
N ARG A 20 -17.63 -3.29 -67.68
CA ARG A 20 -17.80 -4.68 -67.22
C ARG A 20 -16.63 -5.16 -66.33
N LYS A 21 -15.40 -4.72 -66.59
CA LYS A 21 -14.24 -4.99 -65.72
C LYS A 21 -14.32 -4.22 -64.39
N ARG A 22 -14.88 -3.01 -64.38
CA ARG A 22 -15.11 -2.22 -63.15
C ARG A 22 -16.22 -2.83 -62.29
N GLN A 23 -17.32 -3.28 -62.89
CA GLN A 23 -18.41 -3.95 -62.17
C GLN A 23 -17.99 -5.30 -61.56
N ARG A 24 -17.10 -6.06 -62.22
CA ARG A 24 -16.55 -7.31 -61.65
C ARG A 24 -15.52 -7.10 -60.53
N ARG A 25 -15.03 -5.87 -60.33
CA ARG A 25 -14.15 -5.50 -59.20
C ARG A 25 -14.91 -4.84 -58.06
N PHE A 26 -16.21 -4.60 -58.22
CA PHE A 26 -17.08 -4.24 -57.11
C PHE A 26 -17.32 -5.50 -56.30
N LEU A 27 -16.33 -5.79 -55.45
CA LEU A 27 -16.37 -6.67 -54.30
C LEU A 27 -17.21 -7.93 -54.50
N SER A 28 -16.55 -9.07 -54.74
CA SER A 28 -17.11 -10.33 -54.26
C SER A 28 -17.22 -10.22 -52.73
N LEU A 29 -18.30 -9.61 -52.27
CA LEU A 29 -18.82 -9.69 -50.91
C LEU A 29 -19.28 -11.13 -50.74
N THR A 30 -18.34 -12.06 -50.68
CA THR A 30 -18.53 -13.29 -49.94
C THR A 30 -18.81 -12.86 -48.52
N GLY A 31 -20.10 -12.79 -48.18
CA GLY A 31 -20.53 -12.53 -46.80
C GLY A 31 -19.89 -13.54 -45.88
N PHE A 32 -19.66 -13.14 -44.62
CA PHE A 32 -19.18 -14.04 -43.59
C PHE A 32 -20.08 -15.27 -43.50
N THR A 33 -19.48 -16.45 -43.53
CA THR A 33 -20.23 -17.66 -43.24
C THR A 33 -20.61 -17.68 -41.76
N LEU A 34 -21.74 -18.32 -41.43
CA LEU A 34 -22.17 -18.49 -40.04
C LEU A 34 -21.09 -19.20 -39.20
N VAL A 35 -20.36 -20.13 -39.81
CA VAL A 35 -19.28 -20.87 -39.15
C VAL A 35 -18.11 -19.96 -38.79
N GLU A 36 -17.66 -19.09 -39.69
CA GLU A 36 -16.59 -18.11 -39.41
C GLU A 36 -16.99 -17.15 -38.29
N LEU A 37 -18.26 -16.75 -38.21
CA LEU A 37 -18.77 -15.92 -37.12
C LEU A 37 -18.64 -16.64 -35.77
N VAL A 38 -19.09 -17.90 -35.68
CA VAL A 38 -19.03 -18.69 -34.44
C VAL A 38 -17.59 -18.90 -34.00
N ILE A 39 -16.68 -19.22 -34.93
CA ILE A 39 -15.25 -19.36 -34.64
C ILE A 39 -14.66 -18.05 -34.14
N SER A 40 -14.98 -16.93 -34.79
CA SER A 40 -14.49 -15.61 -34.40
C SER A 40 -14.96 -15.21 -32.99
N ILE A 41 -16.22 -15.49 -32.64
CA ILE A 41 -16.76 -15.27 -31.30
C ILE A 41 -16.03 -16.15 -30.28
N GLY A 42 -15.81 -17.44 -30.59
CA GLY A 42 -15.09 -18.35 -29.70
C GLY A 42 -13.67 -17.87 -29.39
N ILE A 43 -12.93 -17.44 -30.41
CA ILE A 43 -11.58 -16.88 -30.24
C ILE A 43 -11.64 -15.57 -29.43
N PHE A 44 -12.61 -14.70 -29.72
CA PHE A 44 -12.79 -13.44 -28.99
C PHE A 44 -13.06 -13.64 -27.50
N LEU A 45 -13.87 -14.64 -27.13
CA LEU A 45 -14.15 -14.96 -25.73
C LEU A 45 -12.90 -15.42 -24.97
N ILE A 46 -12.04 -16.23 -25.60
CA ILE A 46 -10.75 -16.64 -25.01
C ILE A 46 -9.88 -15.41 -24.75
N PHE A 47 -9.78 -14.49 -25.71
CA PHE A 47 -9.05 -13.24 -25.50
C PHE A 47 -9.64 -12.42 -24.35
N LEU A 48 -10.97 -12.30 -24.28
CA LEU A 48 -11.64 -11.53 -23.25
C LEU A 48 -11.37 -12.09 -21.84
N GLU A 49 -11.31 -13.41 -21.68
CA GLU A 49 -10.95 -14.06 -20.42
C GLU A 49 -9.52 -13.71 -19.99
N VAL A 50 -8.56 -13.79 -20.91
CA VAL A 50 -7.17 -13.41 -20.63
C VAL A 50 -7.07 -11.94 -20.23
N PHE A 51 -7.72 -11.04 -20.97
CA PHE A 51 -7.76 -9.62 -20.64
C PHE A 51 -8.41 -9.36 -19.28
N TYR A 52 -9.51 -10.05 -18.96
CA TYR A 52 -10.18 -9.95 -17.68
C TYR A 52 -9.23 -10.35 -16.54
N PHE A 53 -8.53 -11.48 -16.67
CA PHE A 53 -7.57 -11.92 -15.66
C PHE A 53 -6.46 -10.87 -15.41
N TYR A 54 -5.85 -10.35 -16.47
CA TYR A 54 -4.82 -9.31 -16.34
C TYR A 54 -5.36 -8.02 -15.71
N PHE A 55 -6.54 -7.57 -16.12
CA PHE A 55 -7.15 -6.35 -15.61
C PHE A 55 -7.43 -6.45 -14.10
N PHE A 56 -8.04 -7.55 -13.65
CA PHE A 56 -8.32 -7.77 -12.23
C PHE A 56 -7.04 -7.93 -11.41
N SER A 57 -6.03 -8.61 -11.96
CA SER A 57 -4.71 -8.70 -11.32
C SER A 57 -4.07 -7.31 -11.16
N SER A 58 -4.15 -6.46 -12.20
CA SER A 58 -3.61 -5.11 -12.18
C SER A 58 -4.29 -4.22 -11.14
N ILE A 59 -5.62 -4.28 -11.02
CA ILE A 59 -6.36 -3.50 -10.00
C ILE A 59 -5.92 -3.92 -8.59
N LYS A 60 -5.81 -5.23 -8.34
CA LYS A 60 -5.38 -5.75 -7.03
C LYS A 60 -3.97 -5.26 -6.68
N PHE A 61 -3.03 -5.35 -7.62
CA PHE A 61 -1.67 -4.87 -7.43
C PHE A 61 -1.61 -3.37 -7.14
N HIS A 62 -2.41 -2.58 -7.85
CA HIS A 62 -2.42 -1.13 -7.68
C HIS A 62 -2.98 -0.69 -6.31
N ARG A 63 -4.07 -1.32 -5.86
CA ARG A 63 -4.65 -1.07 -4.53
C ARG A 63 -3.67 -1.40 -3.42
N TYR A 64 -3.07 -2.59 -3.50
CA TYR A 64 -2.06 -3.04 -2.55
C TYR A 64 -0.84 -2.09 -2.49
N GLY A 65 -0.39 -1.60 -3.65
CA GLY A 65 0.70 -0.64 -3.74
C GLY A 65 0.40 0.68 -3.02
N PHE A 66 -0.80 1.25 -3.21
CA PHE A 66 -1.17 2.50 -2.53
C PHE A 66 -1.30 2.33 -1.02
N GLU A 67 -1.98 1.27 -0.59
CA GLU A 67 -2.20 1.01 0.84
C GLU A 67 -0.87 0.83 1.58
N ASN A 68 0.10 0.13 0.97
CA ASN A 68 1.44 0.00 1.53
C ASN A 68 2.18 1.34 1.64
N VAL A 69 2.04 2.22 0.65
CA VAL A 69 2.68 3.53 0.66
C VAL A 69 2.16 4.37 1.82
N ASP A 70 0.85 4.40 2.03
CA ASP A 70 0.24 5.17 3.11
C ASP A 70 0.68 4.66 4.50
N VAL A 71 0.69 3.33 4.65
CA VAL A 71 1.16 2.65 5.86
C VAL A 71 2.64 2.99 6.17
N VAL A 72 3.51 2.89 5.16
CA VAL A 72 4.95 3.20 5.28
C VAL A 72 5.17 4.68 5.61
N GLN A 73 4.41 5.58 5.00
CA GLN A 73 4.52 7.02 5.27
C GLN A 73 4.08 7.37 6.70
N ASN A 74 2.97 6.82 7.17
CA ASN A 74 2.49 7.02 8.53
C ASN A 74 3.48 6.48 9.57
N ALA A 75 4.03 5.29 9.33
CA ALA A 75 5.07 4.71 10.16
C ALA A 75 6.33 5.58 10.24
N ARG A 76 6.74 6.14 9.10
CA ARG A 76 7.87 7.06 9.02
C ARG A 76 7.61 8.33 9.83
N LEU A 77 6.44 8.93 9.67
CA LEU A 77 6.04 10.13 10.44
C LEU A 77 6.01 9.86 11.95
N ALA A 78 5.50 8.69 12.36
CA ALA A 78 5.49 8.27 13.75
C ALA A 78 6.91 8.11 14.32
N THR A 79 7.78 7.42 13.58
CA THR A 79 9.19 7.21 13.96
C THR A 79 9.93 8.54 14.04
N ASP A 80 9.77 9.42 13.05
CA ASP A 80 10.41 10.74 13.03
C ASP A 80 9.97 11.61 14.21
N ARG A 81 8.70 11.50 14.63
CA ARG A 81 8.18 12.18 15.82
C ARG A 81 8.83 11.65 17.10
N VAL A 82 8.85 10.33 17.30
CA VAL A 82 9.50 9.68 18.46
C VAL A 82 10.97 10.11 18.55
N VAL A 83 11.69 10.03 17.44
CA VAL A 83 13.11 10.43 17.37
C VAL A 83 13.30 11.89 17.72
N ARG A 84 12.46 12.78 17.20
CA ARG A 84 12.53 14.21 17.48
C ARG A 84 12.34 14.49 18.96
N GLU A 85 11.33 13.90 19.58
CA GLU A 85 11.02 14.11 21.00
C GLU A 85 12.11 13.48 21.90
N LEU A 86 12.67 12.32 21.53
CA LEU A 86 13.81 11.74 22.24
C LEU A 86 15.07 12.60 22.18
N ARG A 87 15.30 13.33 21.07
CA ARG A 87 16.43 14.28 20.98
C ARG A 87 16.26 15.48 21.91
N LEU A 88 15.02 15.81 22.28
CA LEU A 88 14.69 16.87 23.23
C LEU A 88 14.67 16.37 24.68
N ALA A 89 14.89 15.07 24.91
CA ALA A 89 14.85 14.49 26.23
C ALA A 89 15.95 15.06 27.14
N THR A 90 15.55 15.57 28.30
CA THR A 90 16.41 16.10 29.36
C THR A 90 16.69 15.06 30.45
N SER A 91 15.78 14.11 30.68
CA SER A 91 15.98 13.02 31.63
C SER A 91 15.13 11.80 31.28
N LEU A 92 15.64 10.59 31.47
CA LEU A 92 14.84 9.36 31.39
C LEU A 92 14.20 9.06 32.74
N SER A 93 12.95 8.57 32.72
CA SER A 93 12.20 8.17 33.92
C SER A 93 11.71 6.72 33.87
N GLU A 94 11.61 6.14 32.67
CA GLU A 94 11.27 4.72 32.47
C GLU A 94 12.00 4.20 31.23
N ILE A 95 12.60 3.01 31.36
CA ILE A 95 13.16 2.26 30.24
C ILE A 95 12.60 0.83 30.23
N GLY A 96 12.16 0.38 29.07
CA GLY A 96 11.55 -0.94 28.89
C GLY A 96 11.54 -1.33 27.41
N ALA A 97 11.39 -2.62 27.12
CA ALA A 97 11.40 -3.09 25.73
C ALA A 97 10.23 -2.53 24.90
N SER A 98 9.09 -2.27 25.54
CA SER A 98 7.83 -1.84 24.92
C SER A 98 7.37 -0.44 25.32
N ALA A 99 8.10 0.22 26.23
CA ALA A 99 7.75 1.54 26.73
C ALA A 99 9.00 2.36 27.10
N ILE A 100 8.90 3.67 26.92
CA ILE A 100 9.91 4.62 27.36
C ILE A 100 9.21 5.88 27.88
N ARG A 101 9.70 6.43 29.00
CA ARG A 101 9.23 7.69 29.58
C ARG A 101 10.40 8.62 29.81
N PHE A 102 10.22 9.87 29.46
CA PHE A 102 11.26 10.89 29.57
C PHE A 102 10.65 12.28 29.71
N ASN A 103 11.37 13.16 30.39
CA ASN A 103 11.08 14.59 30.34
C ASN A 103 11.75 15.19 29.11
N ALA A 104 11.05 16.08 28.40
CA ALA A 104 11.58 16.81 27.26
C ALA A 104 11.32 18.31 27.43
N ASP A 105 12.29 19.13 27.05
CA ASP A 105 12.10 20.58 26.95
C ASP A 105 11.62 20.93 25.54
N VAL A 106 10.33 21.30 25.44
CA VAL A 106 9.68 21.65 24.16
C VAL A 106 9.70 23.16 23.90
N GLY A 107 10.44 23.94 24.70
CA GLY A 107 10.57 25.39 24.57
C GLY A 107 9.46 26.19 25.26
N SER A 108 8.28 25.59 25.49
CA SER A 108 7.21 26.16 26.33
C SER A 108 7.24 25.65 27.78
N GLY A 109 8.19 24.78 28.12
CA GLY A 109 8.32 24.13 29.42
C GLY A 109 8.76 22.67 29.29
N SER A 110 8.90 22.01 30.44
CA SER A 110 9.20 20.57 30.50
C SER A 110 7.90 19.77 30.38
N GLU A 111 7.84 18.87 29.41
CA GLU A 111 6.77 17.88 29.25
C GLU A 111 7.27 16.49 29.66
N ASP A 112 6.47 15.77 30.42
CA ASP A 112 6.70 14.35 30.72
C ASP A 112 6.03 13.49 29.64
N ILE A 113 6.84 12.91 28.76
CA ILE A 113 6.37 12.19 27.57
C ILE A 113 6.58 10.69 27.77
N ARG A 114 5.53 9.91 27.57
CA ARG A 114 5.57 8.45 27.57
C ARG A 114 5.15 7.89 26.22
N TYR A 115 6.00 7.06 25.65
CA TYR A 115 5.68 6.21 24.52
C TYR A 115 5.52 4.78 24.99
N TYR A 116 4.41 4.14 24.63
CA TYR A 116 4.12 2.77 25.05
C TYR A 116 3.18 2.08 24.08
N PHE A 117 3.18 0.75 24.16
CA PHE A 117 2.09 -0.05 23.61
C PHE A 117 0.87 0.01 24.50
N TYR A 118 -0.23 0.46 23.92
CA TYR A 118 -1.52 0.35 24.55
C TYR A 118 -2.35 -0.70 23.83
N ASP A 119 -2.85 -1.65 24.61
CA ASP A 119 -3.92 -2.51 24.21
C ASP A 119 -5.22 -2.02 24.87
N PRO A 120 -6.14 -1.40 24.12
CA PRO A 120 -7.41 -0.95 24.70
C PRO A 120 -8.32 -2.12 25.12
N GLY A 121 -8.05 -3.36 24.71
CA GLY A 121 -8.94 -4.50 24.95
C GLY A 121 -8.18 -5.73 25.43
N SER A 122 -8.15 -5.95 26.75
CA SER A 122 -7.69 -7.19 27.37
C SER A 122 -8.59 -8.42 27.08
N ASP A 123 -9.08 -8.59 25.85
CA ASP A 123 -9.90 -9.72 25.36
C ASP A 123 -9.33 -10.29 24.04
N ASN A 124 -8.06 -10.71 24.03
CA ASN A 124 -7.44 -11.55 22.98
C ASN A 124 -7.34 -10.96 21.56
N VAL A 125 -7.13 -9.65 21.40
CA VAL A 125 -6.81 -9.04 20.10
C VAL A 125 -5.40 -8.42 20.15
N PRO A 126 -4.54 -8.55 19.12
CA PRO A 126 -3.20 -7.97 19.16
C PRO A 126 -3.21 -6.44 19.33
N SER A 127 -2.35 -5.91 20.19
CA SER A 127 -2.26 -4.48 20.50
C SER A 127 -1.72 -3.66 19.30
N TYR A 128 -2.50 -2.70 18.80
CA TYR A 128 -2.25 -2.11 17.47
C TYR A 128 -1.65 -0.69 17.44
N TYR A 129 -1.28 -0.06 18.55
CA TYR A 129 -1.02 1.39 18.53
C TYR A 129 0.24 1.80 19.29
N ILE A 130 1.02 2.71 18.66
CA ILE A 130 1.96 3.56 19.39
C ILE A 130 1.17 4.70 20.02
N TYR A 131 1.10 4.68 21.35
CA TYR A 131 0.51 5.79 22.10
C TYR A 131 1.59 6.72 22.61
N ARG A 132 1.29 8.01 22.53
CA ARG A 132 2.01 9.07 23.23
C ARG A 132 1.11 9.67 24.29
N ALA A 133 1.54 9.60 25.54
CA ALA A 133 0.95 10.35 26.64
C ALA A 133 1.86 11.51 27.04
N VAL A 134 1.27 12.64 27.41
CA VAL A 134 1.99 13.86 27.86
C VAL A 134 1.45 14.28 29.22
N ASN A 135 2.30 14.41 30.22
CA ASN A 135 1.94 14.85 31.57
C ASN A 135 0.86 13.99 32.27
N TYR A 136 0.70 12.72 31.88
CA TYR A 136 -0.38 11.85 32.39
C TYR A 136 0.11 10.71 33.29
N ALA A 137 -0.69 10.42 34.32
CA ALA A 137 -0.49 9.31 35.26
C ALA A 137 -1.24 8.02 34.89
N SER A 138 -2.20 8.08 33.93
CA SER A 138 -3.13 6.99 33.59
C SER A 138 -2.86 6.43 32.18
N LEU A 139 -2.88 5.09 32.05
CA LEU A 139 -2.84 4.38 30.77
C LEU A 139 -4.23 4.49 30.12
N GLY A 140 -4.37 5.30 29.05
CA GLY A 140 -5.64 5.43 28.32
C GLY A 140 -5.90 6.81 27.69
N ASP A 141 -5.34 7.88 28.26
CA ASP A 141 -5.55 9.26 27.78
C ASP A 141 -4.51 9.71 26.73
N GLY A 142 -3.70 8.78 26.23
CA GLY A 142 -2.69 9.07 25.21
C GLY A 142 -3.32 9.31 23.84
N GLN A 143 -2.62 10.06 23.00
CA GLN A 143 -2.94 10.15 21.58
C GLN A 143 -2.19 9.06 20.81
N SER A 144 -2.92 8.34 19.94
CA SER A 144 -2.30 7.45 18.97
C SER A 144 -1.54 8.28 17.94
N ILE A 145 -0.26 7.96 17.74
CA ILE A 145 0.57 8.62 16.72
C ILE A 145 0.55 7.84 15.41
N CYS A 146 0.34 6.53 15.49
CA CYS A 146 0.06 5.66 14.36
C CYS A 146 -1.28 4.98 14.62
N VAL A 147 -2.25 5.19 13.74
CA VAL A 147 -3.62 4.66 13.88
C VAL A 147 -3.82 3.50 12.92
N VAL A 148 -4.04 2.33 13.49
CA VAL A 148 -4.61 1.16 12.82
C VAL A 148 -6.12 1.33 12.78
N LEU A 149 -6.66 1.67 11.60
CA LEU A 149 -8.10 1.70 11.40
C LEU A 149 -8.66 0.27 11.46
N PRO A 150 -9.67 -0.01 12.29
CA PRO A 150 -10.70 -0.96 11.93
C PRO A 150 -11.60 -0.34 10.86
N ASP A 151 -12.23 -1.18 10.05
CA ASP A 151 -13.03 -0.91 8.84
C ASP A 151 -14.32 -0.05 9.06
N SER A 152 -14.39 0.77 10.12
CA SER A 152 -15.61 1.46 10.56
C SER A 152 -15.77 2.92 10.10
N GLY A 153 -14.97 3.38 9.13
CA GLY A 153 -15.31 4.57 8.33
C GLY A 153 -15.24 5.94 9.02
N THR A 154 -14.42 6.12 10.06
CA THR A 154 -14.14 7.46 10.62
C THR A 154 -12.85 8.07 10.03
N PRO A 155 -12.84 9.38 9.71
CA PRO A 155 -11.75 10.04 8.98
C PRO A 155 -10.60 10.41 9.92
N TYR A 156 -9.78 9.44 10.30
CA TYR A 156 -8.49 9.65 10.95
C TYR A 156 -7.41 8.87 10.19
N PRO A 157 -6.13 9.31 10.22
CA PRO A 157 -5.10 8.89 9.26
C PRO A 157 -5.02 7.37 9.14
N ALA A 158 -5.24 6.91 7.91
CA ALA A 158 -5.47 5.53 7.55
C ALA A 158 -4.16 4.77 7.37
N ALA A 159 -3.84 3.88 8.31
CA ALA A 159 -2.89 2.81 8.08
C ALA A 159 -3.19 1.63 8.99
N THR A 160 -3.83 0.58 8.48
CA THR A 160 -4.04 -0.67 9.22
C THR A 160 -2.69 -1.40 9.39
N ALA A 161 -1.88 -0.96 10.36
CA ALA A 161 -0.61 -1.60 10.66
C ALA A 161 0.04 -1.18 12.00
N SER A 162 0.21 -2.14 12.90
CA SER A 162 1.34 -2.19 13.83
C SER A 162 1.42 -3.62 14.35
N THR A 163 2.60 -4.22 14.28
CA THR A 163 2.83 -5.55 14.84
C THR A 163 3.84 -5.53 15.98
N TRP A 164 4.75 -4.55 16.05
CA TRP A 164 5.68 -4.42 17.18
C TRP A 164 6.47 -3.09 17.18
N VAL A 165 6.86 -2.62 18.36
CA VAL A 165 7.77 -1.49 18.60
C VAL A 165 8.73 -1.94 19.69
N GLY A 166 10.00 -1.70 19.43
CA GLY A 166 11.05 -2.02 20.35
C GLY A 166 11.78 -0.77 20.77
N PHE A 167 12.24 -0.78 22.01
CA PHE A 167 13.33 0.07 22.43
C PHE A 167 14.53 -0.80 22.81
N SER A 168 15.71 -0.43 22.34
CA SER A 168 16.97 -0.97 22.86
C SER A 168 17.86 0.17 23.29
N TYR A 169 18.48 0.01 24.45
CA TYR A 169 19.26 1.04 25.10
C TYR A 169 20.73 0.66 25.03
N TYR A 170 21.58 1.64 24.72
CA TYR A 170 23.01 1.42 24.62
C TYR A 170 23.77 2.43 25.47
N ASP A 171 24.88 1.97 26.05
CA ASP A 171 25.78 2.79 26.83
C ASP A 171 26.74 3.62 25.95
N SER A 172 27.70 4.30 26.59
CA SER A 172 28.72 5.11 25.90
C SER A 172 29.66 4.31 24.98
N SER A 173 29.82 3.01 25.24
CA SER A 173 30.62 2.09 24.42
C SER A 173 29.84 1.48 23.26
N GLY A 174 28.51 1.67 23.25
CA GLY A 174 27.60 1.05 22.29
C GLY A 174 27.18 -0.37 22.67
N ALA A 175 27.43 -0.81 23.91
CA ALA A 175 26.92 -2.07 24.44
C ALA A 175 25.47 -1.90 24.92
N VAL A 176 24.65 -2.95 24.79
CA VAL A 176 23.25 -2.93 25.27
C VAL A 176 23.26 -2.86 26.80
N THR A 177 22.50 -1.93 27.37
CA THR A 177 22.38 -1.75 28.83
C THR A 177 20.92 -1.75 29.27
N ALA A 178 20.67 -2.24 30.48
CA ALA A 178 19.39 -2.11 31.18
C ALA A 178 19.48 -1.10 32.35
N VAL A 179 20.65 -0.49 32.56
CA VAL A 179 20.89 0.48 33.63
C VAL A 179 20.58 1.88 33.08
N MET A 180 19.53 2.50 33.60
CA MET A 180 19.04 3.81 33.12
C MET A 180 20.12 4.91 33.15
N ALA A 181 20.95 4.94 34.19
CA ALA A 181 22.04 5.90 34.34
C ALA A 181 23.13 5.77 33.26
N ASP A 182 23.28 4.58 32.67
CA ASP A 182 24.30 4.31 31.66
C ASP A 182 23.81 4.57 30.23
N VAL A 183 22.50 4.77 30.03
CA VAL A 183 21.93 4.95 28.69
C VAL A 183 22.50 6.21 28.03
N ARG A 184 23.06 6.06 26.83
CA ARG A 184 23.56 7.16 25.98
C ARG A 184 22.91 7.16 24.59
N MET A 185 22.37 6.03 24.16
CA MET A 185 21.62 5.92 22.91
C MET A 185 20.36 5.08 23.09
N VAL A 186 19.33 5.41 22.32
CA VAL A 186 18.09 4.64 22.20
C VAL A 186 17.90 4.25 20.75
N ALA A 187 17.81 2.96 20.47
CA ALA A 187 17.30 2.47 19.20
C ALA A 187 15.79 2.29 19.30
N VAL A 188 15.09 2.84 18.32
CA VAL A 188 13.65 2.69 18.15
C VAL A 188 13.43 1.76 16.97
N TYR A 189 12.65 0.72 17.20
CA TYR A 189 12.24 -0.26 16.19
C TYR A 189 10.74 -0.13 16.02
N LEU A 190 10.26 -0.11 14.78
CA LEU A 190 8.84 -0.11 14.46
C LEU A 190 8.60 -1.11 13.33
N MET A 191 7.79 -2.12 13.60
CA MET A 191 7.35 -3.11 12.62
C MET A 191 5.87 -2.90 12.30
N VAL A 192 5.62 -2.80 11.01
CA VAL A 192 4.34 -2.35 10.47
C VAL A 192 3.88 -3.39 9.47
N GLU A 193 2.76 -4.03 9.79
CA GLU A 193 2.13 -5.03 8.94
C GLU A 193 0.88 -4.46 8.29
N ASN A 194 0.81 -4.43 6.95
CA ASN A 194 -0.44 -4.10 6.28
C ASN A 194 -1.41 -5.30 6.38
N ASN A 195 -2.32 -5.25 7.34
CA ASN A 195 -3.30 -6.30 7.61
C ASN A 195 -4.67 -6.01 6.97
N GLN A 196 -4.72 -5.24 5.89
CA GLN A 196 -5.92 -5.16 5.06
C GLN A 196 -6.15 -6.56 4.46
N ASN A 197 -7.01 -7.32 5.12
CA ASN A 197 -7.46 -8.63 4.71
C ASN A 197 -7.82 -8.58 3.22
N TYR A 198 -7.18 -9.46 2.45
CA TYR A 198 -7.65 -9.89 1.14
C TYR A 198 -9.10 -10.38 1.31
N LEU A 199 -10.10 -9.50 1.18
CA LEU A 199 -11.52 -9.83 1.09
C LEU A 199 -11.83 -10.41 -0.30
N GLY A 200 -11.01 -11.38 -0.73
CA GLY A 200 -11.34 -12.26 -1.82
C GLY A 200 -12.26 -13.34 -1.29
N VAL A 201 -13.54 -13.27 -1.66
CA VAL A 201 -14.57 -14.28 -1.39
C VAL A 201 -14.03 -15.68 -1.65
N GLY A 202 -13.76 -16.41 -0.58
CA GLY A 202 -13.19 -17.76 -0.60
C GLY A 202 -12.17 -17.91 0.52
N ALA A 203 -12.39 -18.90 1.39
CA ALA A 203 -11.64 -19.18 2.63
C ALA A 203 -10.13 -19.45 2.44
N PHE A 204 -9.38 -18.45 1.98
CA PHE A 204 -7.94 -18.49 1.92
C PHE A 204 -7.37 -17.93 3.22
N ARG A 205 -6.95 -18.89 4.05
CA ARG A 205 -6.04 -18.81 5.19
C ARG A 205 -5.42 -17.43 5.39
N TYR A 206 -5.66 -16.86 6.58
CA TYR A 206 -4.83 -15.81 7.17
C TYR A 206 -3.37 -16.06 6.79
N GLY A 207 -2.79 -15.17 6.00
CA GLY A 207 -1.39 -15.32 5.60
C GLY A 207 -0.55 -15.41 6.88
N THR A 208 0.21 -16.49 7.02
CA THR A 208 1.10 -16.68 8.16
C THR A 208 2.14 -15.55 8.22
N SER A 209 2.68 -15.23 9.39
CA SER A 209 3.76 -14.25 9.63
C SER A 209 5.04 -14.43 8.79
N SER A 210 5.10 -15.46 7.94
CA SER A 210 6.17 -15.76 7.00
C SER A 210 6.02 -15.10 5.63
N ASP A 211 4.94 -14.35 5.36
CA ASP A 211 4.74 -13.68 4.07
C ASP A 211 5.64 -12.43 3.97
N PRO A 212 6.71 -12.46 3.15
CA PRO A 212 7.73 -11.40 3.11
C PRO A 212 7.20 -10.08 2.56
N TYR A 213 6.00 -10.07 1.96
CA TYR A 213 5.40 -8.86 1.41
C TYR A 213 4.63 -8.04 2.45
N LYS A 214 4.35 -8.60 3.64
CA LYS A 214 3.42 -7.95 4.58
C LYS A 214 4.08 -7.01 5.58
N ASN A 215 5.35 -7.23 5.91
CA ASN A 215 6.01 -6.54 7.01
C ASN A 215 7.07 -5.57 6.50
N THR A 216 6.94 -4.30 6.90
CA THR A 216 8.01 -3.31 6.76
C THR A 216 8.59 -3.01 8.13
N GLU A 217 9.91 -3.20 8.28
CA GLU A 217 10.66 -2.84 9.50
C GLU A 217 11.32 -1.47 9.32
N PHE A 218 11.07 -0.56 10.27
CA PHE A 218 11.77 0.69 10.43
C PHE A 218 12.66 0.62 11.66
N ARG A 219 13.94 0.94 11.48
CA ARG A 219 14.93 0.95 12.55
C ARG A 219 15.71 2.25 12.52
N THR A 220 15.76 2.92 13.66
CA THR A 220 16.52 4.16 13.81
C THR A 220 17.22 4.21 15.16
N LYS A 221 18.39 4.86 15.21
CA LYS A 221 19.17 5.05 16.43
C LYS A 221 19.26 6.53 16.75
N VAL A 222 19.04 6.87 18.01
CA VAL A 222 19.04 8.24 18.52
C VAL A 222 20.05 8.35 19.66
N TYR A 223 20.96 9.32 19.54
CA TYR A 223 21.86 9.69 20.62
C TYR A 223 21.15 10.65 21.57
N LEU A 224 21.22 10.36 22.87
CA LEU A 224 20.68 11.24 23.91
C LEU A 224 21.79 12.22 24.33
N ARG A 225 21.64 13.50 24.00
CA ARG A 225 22.68 14.50 24.27
C ARG A 225 22.72 14.94 25.74
N ASN A 226 21.55 14.96 26.39
CA ASN A 226 21.38 15.63 27.70
C ASN A 226 20.75 14.73 28.78
N ALA A 227 20.36 13.50 28.48
CA ALA A 227 19.43 12.77 29.34
C ALA A 227 20.01 12.20 30.65
N ASN A 228 21.33 12.23 30.85
CA ASN A 228 22.02 11.54 31.95
C ASN A 228 23.32 12.26 32.41
N ASN A 229 23.41 13.58 32.18
CA ASN A 229 24.51 14.40 32.73
C ASN A 229 24.15 14.98 34.09
#